data_AF-A0A502EZD2-F1
#
_entry.id   AF-A0A502EZD2-F1
#
_cell.length_a   1.000
_cell.length_b   1.000
_cell.length_c   1.000
_cell.angle_alpha   90.00
_cell.angle_beta   90.00
_cell.angle_gamma   90.00
#
_symmetry.space_group_name_H-M   'P 1'
#
loop_
_entity.id
_entity.type
_entity.pdbx_description
1 polymer ?
#
loop_
_entity_poly.entity_id
_entity_poly.type
_entity_poly.pdbx_seq_one_letter_code
_entity_poly.pdbx_strand_id
1 'polypeptide(L)'
;MKKILTLFAVIGLMAFSSCEGPEGPQGPPGYDAPIAFVYQMNNVNFAGPDFAVTSTPSGMLSGDNVLVYELVSTTGGNSWALLPQIYYFNDGTETAQYNFNFSKNRVTVFIDGSLSDLSQLPAAFRLGKTFRVVIIPGDDGTTGKKVKADYSDYNAVIAKYNIDDSNVKELN
;
A
#
# COMPACT_ATOMS: atom_id res chain seq x y z
N MET A 1 -17.58 -30.12 66.56
CA MET A 1 -17.68 -29.84 65.10
C MET A 1 -16.62 -28.84 64.62
N LYS A 2 -15.34 -28.96 65.04
CA LYS A 2 -14.23 -28.08 64.59
C LYS A 2 -13.05 -28.83 63.95
N LYS A 3 -13.07 -30.17 63.97
CA LYS A 3 -11.99 -31.03 63.44
C LYS A 3 -12.27 -31.61 62.04
N ILE A 4 -13.51 -31.49 61.55
CA ILE A 4 -13.88 -31.95 60.19
C ILE A 4 -13.56 -30.87 59.14
N LEU A 5 -13.67 -29.59 59.51
CA LEU A 5 -13.40 -28.43 58.63
C LEU A 5 -11.92 -28.36 58.22
N THR A 6 -11.00 -28.72 59.12
CA THR A 6 -9.56 -28.77 58.81
C THR A 6 -9.20 -29.90 57.85
N LEU A 7 -9.96 -31.00 57.83
CA LEU A 7 -9.67 -32.12 56.94
C LEU A 7 -10.07 -31.82 55.48
N PHE A 8 -11.16 -31.07 55.27
CA PHE A 8 -11.53 -30.60 53.93
C PHE A 8 -10.61 -29.50 53.39
N ALA A 9 -10.01 -28.67 54.26
CA ALA A 9 -9.06 -27.64 53.85
C ALA A 9 -7.74 -28.22 53.31
N VAL A 10 -7.27 -29.35 53.87
CA VAL A 10 -6.01 -29.99 53.44
C VAL A 10 -6.17 -30.78 52.13
N ILE A 11 -7.35 -31.39 51.90
CA ILE A 11 -7.64 -32.13 50.66
C ILE A 11 -7.90 -31.18 49.48
N GLY A 12 -8.48 -29.99 49.73
CA GLY A 12 -8.71 -28.98 48.69
C GLY A 12 -7.43 -28.36 48.10
N LEU A 13 -6.32 -28.36 48.84
CA LEU A 13 -5.03 -27.82 48.39
C LEU A 13 -4.28 -28.73 47.41
N MET A 14 -4.64 -30.03 47.33
CA MET A 14 -4.00 -30.99 46.43
C MET A 14 -4.73 -31.17 45.08
N ALA A 15 -5.88 -30.53 44.89
CA ALA A 15 -6.67 -30.65 43.65
C ALA A 15 -6.30 -29.62 42.57
N PHE A 16 -5.44 -28.64 42.87
CA PHE A 16 -5.03 -27.58 41.94
C PHE A 16 -3.61 -27.76 41.38
N SER A 17 -2.97 -28.92 41.56
CA SER A 17 -1.84 -29.30 40.69
C SER A 17 -2.38 -29.66 39.30
N SER A 18 -2.94 -28.67 38.60
CA SER A 18 -3.34 -28.79 37.21
C SER A 18 -2.09 -29.00 36.38
N CYS A 19 -2.14 -30.04 35.56
CA CYS A 19 -1.15 -30.38 34.55
C CYS A 19 -0.85 -29.19 33.64
N GLU A 20 0.16 -28.39 33.97
CA GLU A 20 0.97 -27.77 32.93
C GLU A 20 1.74 -28.92 32.29
N GLY A 21 1.15 -29.49 31.23
CA GLY A 21 1.87 -30.39 30.34
C GLY A 21 3.09 -29.65 29.78
N PRO A 22 4.17 -30.36 29.43
CA PRO A 22 5.35 -29.73 28.85
C PRO A 22 4.94 -28.84 27.69
N GLU A 23 5.51 -27.64 27.66
CA GLU A 23 5.31 -26.69 26.58
C GLU A 23 5.51 -27.41 25.24
N GLY A 24 4.53 -27.28 24.33
CA GLY A 24 4.59 -27.93 23.04
C GLY A 24 5.84 -27.51 22.27
N PRO A 25 6.32 -28.31 21.31
CA PRO A 25 7.46 -27.93 20.49
C PRO A 25 7.19 -26.56 19.84
N GLN A 26 8.23 -25.71 19.83
CA GLN A 26 8.18 -24.43 19.13
C GLN A 26 7.66 -24.65 17.71
N GLY A 27 6.63 -23.89 17.31
CA GLY A 27 6.11 -23.94 15.96
C GLY A 27 7.21 -23.70 14.92
N PRO A 28 7.03 -24.18 13.68
CA PRO A 28 8.00 -23.94 12.61
C PRO A 28 8.30 -22.43 12.49
N PRO A 29 9.54 -22.05 12.12
CA PRO A 29 9.86 -20.66 11.82
C PRO A 29 8.84 -20.08 10.85
N GLY A 30 8.35 -18.88 11.14
CA GLY A 30 7.47 -18.16 10.21
C GLY A 30 8.18 -17.94 8.87
N TYR A 31 7.41 -17.92 7.78
CA TYR A 31 7.93 -17.54 6.46
C TYR A 31 8.40 -16.08 6.47
N ASP A 32 9.42 -15.75 5.66
CA ASP A 32 9.80 -14.36 5.43
C ASP A 32 8.58 -13.56 4.97
N ALA A 33 8.29 -12.46 5.67
CA ALA A 33 7.15 -11.61 5.34
C ALA A 33 7.34 -11.03 3.93
N PRO A 34 6.30 -11.03 3.07
CA PRO A 34 6.39 -10.35 1.78
C PRO A 34 6.74 -8.87 2.00
N ILE A 35 7.72 -8.37 1.23
CA ILE A 35 8.30 -7.04 1.46
C ILE A 35 7.59 -6.02 0.57
N ALA A 36 6.95 -5.03 1.17
CA ALA A 36 6.40 -3.89 0.45
C ALA A 36 7.53 -2.98 -0.05
N PHE A 37 7.35 -2.34 -1.20
CA PHE A 37 8.35 -1.45 -1.77
C PHE A 37 7.73 -0.34 -2.60
N VAL A 38 8.52 0.70 -2.88
CA VAL A 38 8.13 1.84 -3.71
C VAL A 38 9.15 2.08 -4.81
N TYR A 39 8.66 2.47 -5.98
CA TYR A 39 9.48 3.05 -7.05
C TYR A 39 8.81 4.30 -7.61
N GLN A 40 9.57 5.10 -8.33
CA GLN A 40 9.13 6.37 -8.90
C GLN A 40 9.19 6.29 -10.42
N MET A 41 8.11 6.71 -11.09
CA MET A 41 8.11 7.04 -12.50
C MET A 41 8.39 8.53 -12.60
N ASN A 42 9.53 8.92 -13.16
CA ASN A 42 9.96 10.32 -13.23
C ASN A 42 9.88 10.84 -14.68
N ASN A 43 9.69 12.16 -14.84
CA ASN A 43 9.62 12.83 -16.15
C ASN A 43 8.64 12.15 -17.15
N VAL A 44 7.50 11.68 -16.65
CA VAL A 44 6.48 10.97 -17.42
C VAL A 44 5.82 11.92 -18.40
N ASN A 45 5.83 11.54 -19.68
CA ASN A 45 5.18 12.28 -20.76
C ASN A 45 4.06 11.44 -21.37
N PHE A 46 2.83 11.93 -21.27
CA PHE A 46 1.66 11.34 -21.89
C PHE A 46 1.52 11.86 -23.33
N ALA A 47 1.83 10.98 -24.29
CA ALA A 47 1.74 11.25 -25.71
C ALA A 47 0.69 10.36 -26.39
N GLY A 48 0.12 10.85 -27.48
CA GLY A 48 -0.84 10.10 -28.28
C GLY A 48 -0.18 8.94 -29.04
N PRO A 49 -0.97 7.93 -29.45
CA PRO A 49 -2.43 7.89 -29.37
C PRO A 49 -2.97 7.48 -27.99
N ASP A 50 -2.17 6.81 -27.17
CA ASP A 50 -2.67 6.12 -25.97
C ASP A 50 -2.73 6.99 -24.72
N PHE A 51 -1.96 8.08 -24.65
CA PHE A 51 -1.83 8.95 -23.46
C PHE A 51 -1.62 8.14 -22.18
N ALA A 52 -0.78 7.10 -22.28
CA ALA A 52 -0.51 6.14 -21.23
C ALA A 52 0.99 5.83 -21.15
N VAL A 53 1.47 5.55 -19.95
CA VAL A 53 2.85 5.11 -19.71
C VAL A 53 2.82 3.87 -18.82
N THR A 54 3.51 2.82 -19.27
CA THR A 54 3.63 1.55 -18.56
C THR A 54 5.01 1.44 -17.91
N SER A 55 5.06 1.03 -16.65
CA SER A 55 6.26 0.55 -15.98
C SER A 55 6.16 -0.92 -15.62
N THR A 56 7.30 -1.58 -15.46
CA THR A 56 7.41 -3.00 -15.09
C THR A 56 8.06 -3.10 -13.72
N PRO A 57 7.27 -3.32 -12.64
CA PRO A 57 7.84 -3.44 -11.29
C PRO A 57 8.74 -4.67 -11.18
N SER A 58 9.90 -4.50 -10.54
CA SER A 58 10.78 -5.60 -10.18
C SER A 58 10.43 -6.07 -8.78
N GLY A 59 10.14 -7.36 -8.61
CA GLY A 59 9.84 -7.95 -7.30
C GLY A 59 8.35 -8.04 -6.92
N MET A 60 7.43 -7.56 -7.77
CA MET A 60 5.99 -7.74 -7.54
C MET A 60 5.60 -9.22 -7.61
N LEU A 61 4.91 -9.68 -6.57
CA LEU A 61 4.42 -11.05 -6.42
C LEU A 61 2.95 -11.17 -6.83
N SER A 62 2.51 -12.42 -7.03
CA SER A 62 1.09 -12.69 -7.26
C SER A 62 0.32 -12.44 -5.98
N GLY A 63 -0.71 -11.60 -6.05
CA GLY A 63 -1.52 -11.21 -4.89
C GLY A 63 -1.16 -9.84 -4.32
N ASP A 64 -0.04 -9.24 -4.73
CA ASP A 64 0.30 -7.86 -4.35
C ASP A 64 -0.72 -6.86 -4.92
N ASN A 65 -0.95 -5.80 -4.17
CA ASN A 65 -1.77 -4.67 -4.55
C ASN A 65 -0.88 -3.46 -4.89
N VAL A 66 -1.42 -2.55 -5.69
CA VAL A 66 -0.71 -1.38 -6.17
C VAL A 66 -1.46 -0.12 -5.78
N LEU A 67 -0.73 0.85 -5.23
CA LEU A 67 -1.17 2.22 -5.03
C LEU A 67 -0.31 3.14 -5.88
N VAL A 68 -0.92 4.12 -6.55
CA VAL A 68 -0.21 5.10 -7.37
C VAL A 68 -0.53 6.49 -6.84
N TYR A 69 0.50 7.30 -6.64
CA TYR A 69 0.40 8.68 -6.17
C TYR A 69 1.01 9.64 -7.19
N GLU A 70 0.30 10.73 -7.48
CA GLU A 70 0.83 11.87 -8.25
C GLU A 70 1.58 12.83 -7.33
N LEU A 71 2.73 13.35 -7.77
CA LEU A 71 3.37 14.51 -7.14
C LEU A 71 2.60 15.78 -7.52
N VAL A 72 1.82 16.33 -6.60
CA VAL A 72 0.95 17.50 -6.85
C VAL A 72 1.58 18.83 -6.43
N SER A 73 2.55 18.81 -5.51
CA SER A 73 3.28 20.00 -5.07
C SER A 73 4.64 19.62 -4.49
N THR A 74 5.62 20.50 -4.64
CA THR A 74 6.93 20.45 -3.97
C THR A 74 7.12 21.62 -3.00
N THR A 75 6.12 22.50 -2.89
CA THR A 75 6.17 23.69 -2.02
C THR A 75 6.02 23.25 -0.56
N GLY A 76 7.06 23.47 0.25
CA GLY A 76 7.08 23.02 1.65
C GLY A 76 7.33 21.52 1.82
N GLY A 77 7.76 20.84 0.75
CA GLY A 77 7.97 19.40 0.71
C GLY A 77 7.11 18.73 -0.37
N ASN A 78 7.41 17.47 -0.67
CA ASN A 78 6.66 16.71 -1.66
C ASN A 78 5.28 16.36 -1.11
N SER A 79 4.24 16.76 -1.83
CA SER A 79 2.84 16.44 -1.56
C SER A 79 2.35 15.44 -2.60
N TRP A 80 1.79 14.33 -2.13
CA TRP A 80 1.39 13.19 -2.95
C TRP A 80 -0.12 12.99 -2.89
N ALA A 81 -0.76 12.80 -4.04
CA ALA A 81 -2.19 12.55 -4.13
C ALA A 81 -2.48 11.16 -4.73
N LEU A 82 -3.25 10.35 -4.01
CA LEU A 82 -3.60 8.99 -4.44
C LEU A 82 -4.47 9.03 -5.71
N LEU A 83 -4.15 8.23 -6.72
CA LEU A 83 -4.97 8.10 -7.92
C LEU A 83 -6.24 7.27 -7.66
N PRO A 84 -7.37 7.57 -8.34
CA PRO A 84 -7.50 8.56 -9.42
C PRO A 84 -7.51 10.01 -8.93
N GLN A 85 -7.02 10.92 -9.77
CA GLN A 85 -7.06 12.38 -9.54
C GLN A 85 -7.76 13.05 -10.73
N ILE A 86 -8.84 13.78 -10.45
CA ILE A 86 -9.67 14.44 -11.45
C ILE A 86 -9.40 15.94 -11.41
N TYR A 87 -9.18 16.52 -12.58
CA TYR A 87 -8.93 17.94 -12.79
C TYR A 87 -9.98 18.51 -13.74
N TYR A 88 -10.37 19.75 -13.47
CA TYR A 88 -11.37 20.48 -14.24
C TYR A 88 -10.70 21.58 -15.06
N PHE A 89 -11.13 21.71 -16.30
CA PHE A 89 -10.65 22.70 -17.26
C PHE A 89 -11.82 23.50 -17.80
N ASN A 90 -11.53 24.64 -18.44
CA ASN A 90 -12.53 25.49 -19.09
C ASN A 90 -13.73 25.76 -18.19
N ASP A 91 -13.45 26.27 -16.98
CA ASP A 91 -14.44 26.60 -15.95
C ASP A 91 -15.36 25.43 -15.55
N GLY A 92 -14.84 24.20 -15.64
CA GLY A 92 -15.55 22.98 -15.26
C GLY A 92 -16.35 22.32 -16.38
N THR A 93 -16.27 22.85 -17.60
CA THR A 93 -16.93 22.24 -18.78
C THR A 93 -16.18 21.02 -19.30
N GLU A 94 -14.88 20.91 -18.98
CA GLU A 94 -14.02 19.80 -19.37
C GLU A 94 -13.36 19.16 -18.16
N THR A 95 -13.11 17.86 -18.26
CA THR A 95 -12.40 17.09 -17.24
C THR A 95 -11.28 16.27 -17.85
N ALA A 96 -10.20 16.12 -17.09
CA ALA A 96 -9.22 15.08 -17.33
C ALA A 96 -8.77 14.49 -16.00
N GLN A 97 -8.44 13.20 -16.00
CA GLN A 97 -8.02 12.49 -14.82
C GLN A 97 -6.74 11.71 -15.09
N TYR A 98 -5.87 11.61 -14.08
CA TYR A 98 -4.87 10.55 -14.04
C TYR A 98 -5.50 9.34 -13.36
N ASN A 99 -5.40 8.19 -14.00
CA ASN A 99 -5.84 6.92 -13.46
C ASN A 99 -4.80 5.84 -13.76
N PHE A 100 -4.98 4.65 -13.20
CA PHE A 100 -4.06 3.55 -13.42
C PHE A 100 -4.77 2.19 -13.48
N ASN A 101 -4.09 1.24 -14.11
CA ASN A 101 -4.38 -0.17 -13.99
C ASN A 101 -3.08 -0.92 -13.71
N PHE A 102 -3.19 -2.15 -13.21
CA PHE A 102 -2.03 -2.99 -13.00
C PHE A 102 -2.31 -4.47 -13.24
N SER A 103 -1.26 -5.20 -13.56
CA SER A 103 -1.17 -6.64 -13.54
C SER A 103 0.12 -7.04 -12.79
N LYS A 104 0.36 -8.34 -12.61
CA LYS A 104 1.57 -8.86 -11.93
C LYS A 104 2.89 -8.23 -12.41
N ASN A 105 2.98 -7.86 -13.68
CA ASN A 105 4.22 -7.41 -14.29
C ASN A 105 4.12 -6.00 -14.89
N ARG A 106 3.00 -5.29 -14.72
CA ARG A 106 2.80 -4.00 -15.37
C ARG A 106 1.98 -3.08 -14.48
N VAL A 107 2.38 -1.81 -14.42
CA VAL A 107 1.56 -0.72 -13.91
C VAL A 107 1.46 0.32 -15.01
N THR A 108 0.23 0.61 -15.45
CA THR A 108 -0.02 1.61 -16.50
C THR A 108 -0.72 2.79 -15.87
N VAL A 109 -0.10 3.96 -15.94
CA VAL A 109 -0.75 5.24 -15.63
C VAL A 109 -1.21 5.86 -16.94
N PHE A 110 -2.39 6.44 -16.97
CA PHE A 110 -2.96 7.01 -18.19
C PHE A 110 -3.82 8.23 -17.89
N ILE A 111 -4.03 9.05 -18.91
CA ILE A 111 -5.00 10.13 -18.91
C ILE A 111 -6.30 9.64 -19.53
N ASP A 112 -7.41 9.95 -18.87
CA ASP A 112 -8.77 9.80 -19.40
C ASP A 112 -9.52 11.12 -19.18
N GLY A 113 -10.58 11.41 -19.94
CA GLY A 113 -11.24 12.72 -19.83
C GLY A 113 -12.41 12.92 -20.77
N SER A 114 -13.01 14.10 -20.69
CA SER A 114 -14.17 14.49 -21.49
C SER A 114 -13.82 14.87 -22.93
N LEU A 115 -12.56 15.21 -23.20
CA LEU A 115 -12.09 15.60 -24.53
C LEU A 115 -11.89 14.38 -25.43
N SER A 116 -12.34 14.46 -26.68
CA SER A 116 -12.10 13.44 -27.70
C SER A 116 -10.65 13.40 -28.20
N ASP A 117 -9.94 14.51 -28.08
CA ASP A 117 -8.51 14.64 -28.39
C ASP A 117 -7.76 15.16 -27.16
N LEU A 118 -7.14 14.24 -26.41
CA LEU A 118 -6.38 14.56 -25.21
C LEU A 118 -5.10 15.37 -25.52
N SER A 119 -4.67 15.50 -26.78
CA SER A 119 -3.52 16.35 -27.12
C SER A 119 -3.79 17.84 -26.87
N GLN A 120 -5.07 18.22 -26.81
CA GLN A 120 -5.53 19.58 -26.52
C GLN A 120 -5.35 19.96 -25.05
N LEU A 121 -5.16 18.99 -24.15
CA LEU A 121 -4.86 19.29 -22.75
C LEU A 121 -3.55 20.08 -22.61
N PRO A 122 -3.44 20.98 -21.61
CA PRO A 122 -2.24 21.76 -21.39
C PRO A 122 -0.97 20.90 -21.31
N ALA A 123 0.14 21.38 -21.87
CA ALA A 123 1.40 20.66 -21.85
C ALA A 123 1.86 20.32 -20.42
N ALA A 124 1.65 21.24 -19.46
CA ALA A 124 1.96 21.01 -18.04
C ALA A 124 1.12 19.89 -17.39
N PHE A 125 -0.04 19.56 -17.96
CA PHE A 125 -0.85 18.41 -17.53
C PHE A 125 -0.35 17.10 -18.17
N ARG A 126 0.28 17.16 -19.33
CA ARG A 126 0.70 15.94 -20.05
C ARG A 126 2.15 15.57 -19.87
N LEU A 127 3.01 16.54 -19.57
CA LEU A 127 4.46 16.38 -19.68
C LEU A 127 5.15 16.58 -18.34
N GLY A 128 6.29 15.89 -18.15
CA GLY A 128 7.16 16.04 -16.99
C GLY A 128 6.49 15.64 -15.67
N LYS A 129 5.55 14.69 -15.69
CA LYS A 129 4.82 14.25 -14.50
C LYS A 129 5.65 13.27 -13.68
N THR A 130 5.41 13.23 -12.37
CA THR A 130 6.09 12.30 -11.46
C THR A 130 5.05 11.51 -10.67
N PHE A 131 5.23 10.19 -10.62
CA PHE A 131 4.36 9.29 -9.87
C PHE A 131 5.17 8.38 -8.96
N ARG A 132 4.67 8.12 -7.75
CA ARG A 132 5.17 7.03 -6.89
C ARG A 132 4.23 5.85 -7.00
N VAL A 133 4.79 4.66 -7.22
CA VAL A 133 4.06 3.40 -7.27
C VAL A 133 4.49 2.56 -6.08
N VAL A 134 3.54 2.30 -5.19
CA VAL A 134 3.75 1.51 -3.97
C VAL A 134 3.15 0.13 -4.20
N ILE A 135 3.97 -0.90 -4.03
CA ILE A 135 3.57 -2.30 -4.08
C ILE A 135 3.45 -2.80 -2.65
N ILE A 136 2.25 -3.25 -2.28
CA ILE A 136 1.94 -3.77 -0.94
C ILE A 136 1.51 -5.23 -1.03
N PRO A 137 1.93 -6.10 -0.10
CA PRO A 137 1.47 -7.48 -0.07
C PRO A 137 -0.05 -7.59 0.06
N GLY A 138 -0.68 -8.50 -0.69
CA GLY A 138 -2.10 -8.83 -0.49
C GLY A 138 -2.35 -9.63 0.77
N ASP A 139 -1.38 -10.45 1.16
CA ASP A 139 -1.29 -11.05 2.47
C ASP A 139 0.02 -10.61 3.11
N ASP A 140 -0.07 -9.79 4.15
CA ASP A 140 1.08 -9.37 4.96
C ASP A 140 1.52 -10.44 5.99
N GLY A 141 0.93 -11.65 5.94
CA GLY A 141 1.28 -12.77 6.81
C GLY A 141 0.75 -12.65 8.24
N THR A 142 -0.08 -11.63 8.54
CA THR A 142 -0.65 -11.42 9.87
C THR A 142 -2.11 -11.89 9.96
N THR A 143 -2.42 -12.67 11.00
CA THR A 143 -3.73 -13.30 11.23
C THR A 143 -4.68 -12.49 12.12
N GLY A 144 -4.28 -11.27 12.52
CA GLY A 144 -5.04 -10.40 13.43
C GLY A 144 -6.01 -9.42 12.73
N LYS A 145 -6.89 -8.78 13.50
CA LYS A 145 -7.71 -7.64 13.02
C LYS A 145 -6.77 -6.53 12.56
N LYS A 146 -6.69 -6.31 11.25
CA LYS A 146 -5.78 -5.33 10.66
C LYS A 146 -6.36 -3.93 10.79
N VAL A 147 -5.62 -3.03 11.42
CA VAL A 147 -5.83 -1.59 11.22
C VAL A 147 -5.41 -1.30 9.79
N LYS A 148 -6.39 -0.99 8.94
CA LYS A 148 -6.17 -0.57 7.56
C LYS A 148 -5.43 0.77 7.60
N ALA A 149 -4.33 0.90 6.87
CA ALA A 149 -3.72 2.22 6.70
C ALA A 149 -4.64 3.14 5.92
N ASP A 150 -4.52 4.44 6.18
CA ASP A 150 -5.11 5.43 5.31
C ASP A 150 -4.32 5.48 4.01
N TYR A 151 -4.83 4.81 2.96
CA TYR A 151 -4.15 4.78 1.67
C TYR A 151 -4.19 6.12 0.96
N SER A 152 -5.02 7.08 1.39
CA SER A 152 -5.00 8.43 0.81
C SER A 152 -3.75 9.22 1.23
N ASP A 153 -3.14 8.89 2.37
CA ASP A 153 -1.91 9.49 2.85
C ASP A 153 -0.71 8.59 2.51
N TYR A 154 0.11 9.07 1.59
CA TYR A 154 1.35 8.39 1.20
C TYR A 154 2.24 8.05 2.40
N ASN A 155 2.45 8.99 3.33
CA ASN A 155 3.35 8.79 4.47
C ASN A 155 2.78 7.75 5.45
N ALA A 156 1.45 7.70 5.61
CA ALA A 156 0.80 6.67 6.41
C ALA A 156 1.03 5.26 5.84
N VAL A 157 1.03 5.12 4.51
CA VAL A 157 1.35 3.85 3.83
C VAL A 157 2.80 3.47 4.04
N ILE A 158 3.75 4.39 3.80
CA ILE A 158 5.18 4.13 4.00
C ILE A 158 5.47 3.67 5.44
N ALA A 159 4.92 4.38 6.42
CA ALA A 159 5.07 4.04 7.83
C ALA A 159 4.43 2.68 8.18
N LYS A 160 3.23 2.39 7.66
CA LYS A 160 2.50 1.14 7.94
C LYS A 160 3.27 -0.08 7.48
N TYR A 161 3.87 -0.01 6.29
CA TYR A 161 4.54 -1.13 5.65
C TYR A 161 6.06 -1.12 5.85
N ASN A 162 6.57 -0.18 6.66
CA ASN A 162 8.00 -0.02 6.94
C ASN A 162 8.85 0.05 5.65
N ILE A 163 8.36 0.83 4.68
CA ILE A 163 9.02 1.03 3.39
C ILE A 163 10.10 2.09 3.58
N ASP A 164 11.31 1.86 3.06
CA ASP A 164 12.33 2.90 2.98
C ASP A 164 12.12 3.73 1.70
N ASP A 165 11.64 4.96 1.86
CA ASP A 165 11.45 5.92 0.76
C ASP A 165 12.49 7.05 0.75
N SER A 166 13.58 6.92 1.51
CA SER A 166 14.67 7.91 1.55
C SER A 166 15.46 7.98 0.25
N ASN A 167 15.49 6.89 -0.52
CA ASN A 167 16.13 6.80 -1.83
C ASN A 167 15.31 5.93 -2.79
N VAL A 168 14.16 6.45 -3.20
CA VAL A 168 13.24 5.74 -4.11
C VAL A 168 13.90 5.50 -5.47
N LYS A 169 13.83 4.25 -5.95
CA LYS A 169 14.32 3.89 -7.28
C LYS A 169 13.53 4.64 -8.36
N GLU A 170 14.21 5.40 -9.19
CA GLU A 170 13.62 6.10 -10.33
C GLU A 170 13.65 5.24 -11.60
N LEU A 171 12.53 5.26 -12.33
CA LEU A 171 12.37 4.75 -13.68
C LEU A 171 12.10 5.96 -14.58
N ASN A 172 12.87 6.07 -15.67
CA ASN A 172 12.70 7.06 -16.73
C ASN A 172 11.97 6.45 -17.92
#